data_AF-A0A964FNK4-F1
#
_entry.id   AF-A0A964FNK4-F1
#
_cell.length_a   1.000
_cell.length_b   1.000
_cell.length_c   1.000
_cell.angle_alpha   90.00
_cell.angle_beta   90.00
_cell.angle_gamma   90.00
#
_symmetry.space_group_name_H-M   'P 1'
#
loop_
_entity.id
_entity.type
_entity.pdbx_description
1 polymer ?
#
loop_
_entity_poly.entity_id
_entity_poly.type
_entity_poly.pdbx_seq_one_letter_code
_entity_poly.pdbx_strand_id
1 'polypeptide(L)'
;MSHILMAICLFLSSFFFYLFYVRYWKWRDCIEAANSSCITPDGDILIGGGAFWIVPAVVFFLSFVVLLCLNFWGKCRVTESDDDNQK
;
A
#
# COMPACT_ATOMS: atom_id res chain seq x y z
N MET A 1 16.60 -2.44 -13.29
CA MET A 1 15.23 -2.98 -13.50
C MET A 1 14.41 -3.02 -12.19
N SER A 2 14.98 -3.44 -11.04
CA SER A 2 14.26 -3.48 -9.76
C SER A 2 13.68 -2.15 -9.25
N HIS A 3 14.35 -1.01 -9.49
CA HIS A 3 13.85 0.30 -9.03
C HIS A 3 12.55 0.73 -9.71
N ILE A 4 12.36 0.37 -10.98
CA ILE A 4 11.12 0.67 -11.73
C ILE A 4 9.96 -0.11 -11.12
N LEU A 5 10.17 -1.40 -10.82
CA LEU A 5 9.17 -2.23 -10.14
C LEU A 5 8.81 -1.68 -8.76
N MET A 6 9.80 -1.26 -7.98
CA MET A 6 9.56 -0.62 -6.66
C MET A 6 8.73 0.66 -6.78
N ALA A 7 9.04 1.52 -7.76
CA ALA A 7 8.27 2.74 -8.01
C ALA A 7 6.82 2.43 -8.40
N ILE A 8 6.62 1.42 -9.27
CA ILE A 8 5.29 0.95 -9.68
C ILE A 8 4.50 0.43 -8.47
N CYS A 9 5.10 -0.43 -7.63
CA CYS A 9 4.44 -0.96 -6.43
C CYS A 9 4.04 0.15 -5.44
N LEU A 10 4.94 1.13 -5.23
CA LEU A 10 4.66 2.26 -4.33
C LEU A 10 3.53 3.15 -4.88
N PHE A 11 3.52 3.40 -6.19
CA PHE A 11 2.48 4.17 -6.84
C PHE A 11 1.12 3.47 -6.75
N LEU A 12 1.06 2.17 -7.10
CA LEU A 12 -0.16 1.36 -7.01
C LEU A 12 -0.68 1.31 -5.57
N SER A 13 0.20 1.09 -4.59
CA SER A 13 -0.18 1.10 -3.18
C SER A 13 -0.80 2.43 -2.77
N SER A 14 -0.16 3.55 -3.13
CA SER A 14 -0.66 4.89 -2.82
C SER A 14 -2.01 5.16 -3.49
N PHE A 15 -2.18 4.74 -4.75
CA PHE A 15 -3.43 4.88 -5.49
C PHE A 15 -4.57 4.08 -4.85
N PHE A 16 -4.35 2.82 -4.47
CA PHE A 16 -5.37 2.01 -3.80
C PHE A 16 -5.67 2.51 -2.39
N PHE A 17 -4.68 3.01 -1.65
CA PHE A 17 -4.90 3.69 -0.36
C PHE A 17 -5.75 4.94 -0.52
N TYR A 18 -5.52 5.72 -1.57
CA TYR A 18 -6.35 6.90 -1.87
C TYR A 18 -7.80 6.51 -2.17
N LEU A 19 -8.03 5.46 -2.98
CA LEU A 19 -9.37 4.94 -3.23
C LEU A 19 -10.05 4.44 -1.95
N PHE A 20 -9.33 3.70 -1.10
CA PHE A 20 -9.81 3.29 0.21
C PHE A 20 -10.19 4.50 1.08
N TYR A 21 -9.37 5.55 1.07
CA TYR A 21 -9.62 6.75 1.86
C TYR A 21 -10.90 7.47 1.40
N VAL A 22 -11.01 7.77 0.11
CA VAL A 22 -12.13 8.53 -0.45
C VAL A 22 -13.43 7.73 -0.38
N ARG A 23 -13.38 6.41 -0.61
CA ARG A 23 -14.59 5.59 -0.76
C ARG A 23 -15.03 4.88 0.52
N TYR A 24 -14.18 4.79 1.53
CA TYR A 24 -14.51 4.14 2.80
C TYR A 24 -14.08 4.95 4.02
N TRP A 25 -12.78 5.22 4.17
CA TRP A 25 -12.26 5.77 5.44
C TRP A 25 -12.88 7.13 5.80
N LYS A 26 -13.00 8.04 4.84
CA LYS A 26 -13.62 9.36 5.01
C LYS A 26 -15.06 9.28 5.51
N TRP A 27 -15.77 8.22 5.15
CA TRP A 27 -17.20 8.05 5.41
C TRP A 27 -17.48 6.90 6.39
N ARG A 28 -16.45 6.38 7.08
CA ARG A 28 -16.59 5.19 7.92
C ARG A 28 -17.69 5.34 8.96
N ASP A 29 -17.76 6.51 9.60
CA ASP A 29 -18.71 6.76 10.69
C ASP A 29 -20.14 6.78 10.17
N CYS A 30 -20.35 7.31 8.96
CA CYS A 30 -21.64 7.28 8.29
C CYS A 30 -22.02 5.87 7.82
N ILE A 31 -21.05 5.10 7.32
CA ILE A 31 -21.28 3.70 6.90
C ILE A 31 -21.63 2.83 8.12
N GLU A 32 -20.90 2.98 9.22
CA GLU A 32 -21.15 2.27 10.48
C GLU A 32 -22.50 2.67 11.09
N ALA A 33 -22.89 3.95 11.02
CA ALA A 33 -24.18 4.43 11.51
C ALA A 33 -25.38 4.01 10.63
N ALA A 34 -25.23 4.03 9.30
CA ALA A 34 -26.31 3.70 8.37
C ALA A 34 -26.54 2.19 8.21
N ASN A 35 -25.58 1.35 8.62
CA ASN A 35 -25.64 -0.12 8.58
C ASN A 35 -25.96 -0.74 7.19
N SER A 36 -26.01 0.08 6.13
CA SER A 36 -26.51 -0.32 4.82
C SER A 36 -25.89 0.53 3.69
N SER A 37 -26.17 1.84 3.66
CA SER A 37 -25.67 2.74 2.61
C SER A 37 -25.56 4.18 3.12
N CYS A 38 -24.37 4.79 3.02
CA CYS A 38 -24.24 6.22 3.25
C CYS A 38 -24.41 6.95 1.90
N ILE A 39 -25.33 7.92 1.85
CA ILE A 39 -25.49 8.79 0.68
C ILE A 39 -24.65 10.04 0.94
N THR A 40 -23.67 10.30 0.08
CA THR A 40 -22.91 11.55 0.13
C THR A 40 -23.80 12.75 -0.18
N PRO A 41 -23.40 13.97 0.21
CA PRO A 41 -24.07 15.20 -0.22
C PRO A 41 -24.21 15.31 -1.74
N ASP A 42 -23.29 14.70 -2.47
CA ASP A 42 -23.27 14.65 -3.94
C ASP A 42 -24.22 13.58 -4.54
N GLY A 43 -24.92 12.81 -3.70
CA GLY A 43 -25.87 11.77 -4.10
C GLY A 43 -25.25 10.40 -4.39
N ASP A 44 -23.94 10.24 -4.26
CA ASP A 44 -23.27 8.96 -4.47
C ASP A 44 -23.56 7.99 -3.32
N ILE A 45 -23.93 6.76 -3.69
CA ILE A 45 -24.17 5.66 -2.76
C ILE A 45 -22.81 5.04 -2.40
N LEU A 46 -22.41 5.17 -1.14
CA LEU A 46 -21.24 4.53 -0.58
C LEU A 46 -21.65 3.30 0.22
N ILE A 47 -21.27 2.15 -0.32
CA ILE A 47 -21.39 0.83 0.29
C ILE A 47 -20.07 0.42 0.94
N GLY A 48 -20.16 -0.44 1.96
CA GLY A 48 -19.00 -1.00 2.67
C GLY A 48 -17.95 -1.68 1.77
N GLY A 49 -18.28 -1.97 0.51
CA GLY A 49 -17.33 -2.45 -0.51
C GLY A 49 -16.14 -1.52 -0.76
N GLY A 50 -16.21 -0.24 -0.36
CA GLY A 50 -15.03 0.64 -0.36
C GLY A 50 -13.88 0.14 0.52
N ALA A 51 -14.17 -0.68 1.53
CA ALA A 51 -13.14 -1.31 2.36
C ALA A 51 -12.26 -2.29 1.56
N PHE A 52 -12.77 -2.87 0.47
CA PHE A 52 -12.05 -3.84 -0.35
C PHE A 52 -10.74 -3.28 -0.90
N TRP A 53 -10.65 -1.98 -1.17
CA TRP A 53 -9.47 -1.33 -1.72
C TRP A 53 -8.25 -1.35 -0.80
N ILE A 54 -8.41 -1.59 0.51
CA ILE A 54 -7.27 -1.75 1.41
C ILE A 54 -6.46 -3.03 1.10
N VAL A 55 -7.12 -4.08 0.60
CA VAL A 55 -6.49 -5.38 0.32
C VAL A 55 -5.39 -5.24 -0.73
N PRO A 56 -5.65 -4.76 -1.96
CA PRO A 56 -4.58 -4.56 -2.93
C PRO A 56 -3.56 -3.50 -2.45
N ALA A 57 -4.00 -2.45 -1.74
CA ALA A 57 -3.10 -1.42 -1.23
C ALA A 57 -2.00 -1.98 -0.32
N VAL A 58 -2.38 -2.87 0.61
CA VAL A 58 -1.47 -3.56 1.53
C VAL A 58 -0.58 -4.55 0.80
N VAL A 59 -1.12 -5.33 -0.15
CA VAL A 59 -0.33 -6.29 -0.94
C VAL A 59 0.78 -5.60 -1.71
N PHE A 60 0.49 -4.50 -2.39
CA PHE A 60 1.51 -3.72 -3.10
C PHE A 60 2.51 -3.07 -2.15
N PHE A 61 2.07 -2.60 -0.99
CA PHE A 61 2.96 -2.02 0.02
C PHE A 61 3.95 -3.06 0.57
N LEU A 62 3.45 -4.24 0.95
CA LEU A 62 4.28 -5.34 1.45
C LEU A 62 5.27 -5.81 0.39
N SER A 63 4.84 -5.89 -0.87
CA SER A 63 5.73 -6.23 -1.99
C SER A 63 6.86 -5.22 -2.13
N PHE A 64 6.56 -3.91 -2.02
CA PHE A 64 7.56 -2.85 -2.01
C PHE A 64 8.54 -3.01 -0.84
N VAL A 65 8.04 -3.25 0.38
CA VAL A 65 8.87 -3.43 1.59
C VAL A 65 9.79 -4.65 1.44
N VAL A 66 9.27 -5.79 0.98
CA VAL A 66 10.08 -7.00 0.76
C VAL A 66 11.18 -6.74 -0.27
N LEU A 67 10.85 -6.12 -1.40
CA LEU A 67 11.87 -5.77 -2.41
C LEU A 67 12.92 -4.79 -1.87
N LEU A 68 12.52 -3.84 -1.02
CA LEU A 68 13.44 -2.91 -0.38
C LEU A 68 14.38 -3.62 0.59
N CYS A 69 13.84 -4.50 1.45
CA CYS A 69 14.61 -5.31 2.39
C CYS A 69 15.60 -6.23 1.65
N LEU A 70 15.17 -6.90 0.59
CA LEU A 70 16.06 -7.78 -0.20
C LEU A 70 17.21 -7.01 -0.86
N ASN A 71 16.94 -5.84 -1.44
CA ASN A 71 17.99 -4.99 -2.01
C ASN A 71 18.96 -4.47 -0.92
N PHE A 72 18.43 -4.09 0.25
CA PHE A 72 19.24 -3.60 1.35
C PHE A 72 20.15 -4.70 1.93
N TRP A 73 19.59 -5.89 2.20
CA TRP A 73 20.36 -7.04 2.68
C TRP A 73 21.41 -7.53 1.68
N GLY A 74 21.09 -7.54 0.38
CA GLY A 74 22.07 -7.86 -0.65
C GLY A 74 23.26 -6.91 -0.61
N LYS A 75 23.01 -5.61 -0.38
CA LYS A 75 24.05 -4.59 -0.32
C LYS A 75 24.91 -4.68 0.94
N CYS A 76 24.31 -4.98 2.10
CA CYS A 76 25.05 -5.21 3.35
C CYS A 76 25.93 -6.47 3.31
N ARG A 77 25.49 -7.56 2.65
CA ARG A 77 26.29 -8.79 2.56
C ARG A 77 27.57 -8.59 1.73
N VAL A 78 27.50 -7.79 0.66
CA VAL A 78 28.67 -7.54 -0.20
C VAL A 78 29.77 -6.80 0.57
N THR A 79 29.41 -5.78 1.36
CA THR A 79 30.39 -4.99 2.10
C THR A 79 31.11 -5.78 3.20
N GLU A 80 30.47 -6.77 3.80
CA GLU A 80 31.09 -7.61 4.85
C GLU A 80 32.19 -8.51 4.27
N SER A 81 32.02 -9.02 3.05
CA SER A 81 33.02 -9.90 2.41
C SER A 81 34.26 -9.16 1.92
N ASP A 82 34.18 -7.85 1.63
CA ASP A 82 35.34 -7.06 1.21
C ASP A 82 36.26 -6.72 2.40
N ASP A 83 35.71 -6.55 3.61
CA ASP A 83 36.47 -6.24 4.82
C ASP A 83 37.33 -7.45 5.26
N ASP A 84 36.77 -8.66 5.20
CA ASP A 84 37.49 -9.91 5.51
C ASP A 84 38.63 -10.23 4.53
N ASN A 85 38.50 -9.85 3.25
CA ASN A 85 39.51 -10.13 2.22
C ASN A 85 40.70 -9.14 2.24
N GLN A 86 40.61 -8.08 3.05
CA GLN A 86 41.65 -7.07 3.20
C GLN A 86 42.52 -7.26 4.46
N LYS A 87 42.32 -8.35 5.21
CA LYS A 87 43.03 -8.67 6.45
C LYS A 87 43.92 -9.90 6.31
#